data_AF-A0A420W6F7-F1
#
_entry.id   AF-A0A420W6F7-F1
#
_cell.length_a   1.000
_cell.length_b   1.000
_cell.length_c   1.000
_cell.angle_alpha   90.00
_cell.angle_beta   90.00
_cell.angle_gamma   90.00
#
_symmetry.space_group_name_H-M   'P 1'
#
loop_
_entity.id
_entity.type
_entity.pdbx_description
1 polymer ?
#
loop_
_entity_poly.entity_id
_entity_poly.type
_entity_poly.pdbx_seq_one_letter_code
_entity_poly.pdbx_strand_id
1 'polypeptide(L)'
;MKEYKRLLKCSTCGNVGECTYLGSRNVNQEGEVSDIVGEKEMWISYFRCPNCGSIEVEFHPVGEKPDVPREHFKEVKASEGKGK
;
A
#
# COMPACT_ATOMS: atom_id res chain seq x y z
N MET A 1 19.97 -0.66 -2.46
CA MET A 1 18.99 0.41 -2.18
C MET A 1 18.47 0.18 -0.76
N LYS A 2 18.36 1.22 0.07
CA LYS A 2 17.80 1.06 1.43
C LYS A 2 16.29 0.80 1.32
N GLU A 3 15.73 -0.03 2.19
CA GLU A 3 14.29 -0.24 2.26
C GLU A 3 13.60 0.99 2.86
N TYR A 4 12.46 1.41 2.30
CA TYR A 4 11.63 2.44 2.93
C TYR A 4 10.81 1.81 4.05
N LYS A 5 10.76 2.48 5.20
CA LYS A 5 10.04 2.02 6.38
C LYS A 5 9.20 3.14 6.94
N ARG A 6 8.10 2.77 7.59
CA ARG A 6 7.20 3.70 8.28
C ARG A 6 6.80 3.14 9.64
N LEU A 7 6.71 4.01 10.65
CA LEU A 7 6.22 3.63 11.97
C LEU A 7 4.71 3.39 11.88
N LEU A 8 4.28 2.15 12.13
CA LEU A 8 2.88 1.74 12.11
C LEU A 8 2.57 0.84 13.32
N LYS A 9 1.29 0.77 13.69
CA LYS A 9 0.78 -0.26 14.61
C LYS A 9 0.17 -1.39 13.77
N CYS A 10 0.71 -2.59 13.91
CA CYS A 10 0.17 -3.79 13.27
C CYS A 10 -1.21 -4.11 13.86
N SER A 11 -2.23 -4.12 13.02
CA SER A 11 -3.61 -4.48 13.38
C SER A 11 -3.73 -5.95 13.78
N THR A 12 -2.83 -6.82 13.29
CA THR A 12 -2.86 -8.26 13.59
C THR A 12 -2.23 -8.62 14.94
N CYS A 13 -1.00 -8.18 15.22
CA CYS A 13 -0.27 -8.57 16.44
C CYS A 13 -0.10 -7.43 17.46
N GLY A 14 -0.58 -6.23 17.16
CA GLY A 14 -0.47 -5.06 18.04
C GLY A 14 0.91 -4.40 18.09
N ASN A 15 1.93 -4.97 17.42
CA ASN A 15 3.28 -4.42 17.41
C ASN A 15 3.31 -3.00 16.83
N VAL A 16 3.89 -2.05 17.57
CA VAL A 16 4.15 -0.69 17.09
C VAL A 16 5.62 -0.61 16.70
N GLY A 17 5.93 -0.41 15.43
CA GLY A 17 7.31 -0.39 14.95
C GLY A 17 7.45 -0.05 13.47
N GLU A 18 8.69 0.01 13.02
CA GLU A 18 9.03 0.30 11.62
C GLU A 18 8.62 -0.87 10.71
N CYS A 19 7.55 -0.70 9.97
CA CYS A 19 7.07 -1.65 8.98
C CYS A 19 7.70 -1.36 7.62
N THR A 20 8.09 -2.42 6.91
CA THR A 20 8.76 -2.32 5.60
C THR A 20 7.74 -2.06 4.50
N TYR A 21 7.92 -1.00 3.72
CA TYR A 21 7.08 -0.71 2.57
C TYR A 21 7.30 -1.71 1.44
N LEU A 22 6.21 -2.25 0.91
CA LEU A 22 6.24 -3.24 -0.17
C LEU A 22 5.86 -2.67 -1.53
N GLY A 23 5.07 -1.59 -1.55
CA GLY A 23 4.55 -0.95 -2.75
C GLY A 23 3.20 -0.29 -2.51
N SER A 24 2.69 0.37 -3.55
CA SER A 24 1.36 0.96 -3.56
C SER A 24 0.62 0.63 -4.85
N ARG A 25 -0.71 0.60 -4.81
CA ARG A 25 -1.58 0.38 -5.97
C ARG A 25 -2.58 1.51 -6.10
N ASN A 26 -2.80 1.98 -7.32
CA ASN A 26 -3.94 2.83 -7.65
C ASN A 26 -5.15 1.93 -7.92
N VAL A 27 -6.09 1.87 -6.99
CA VAL A 27 -7.28 1.01 -7.11
C VAL A 27 -8.34 1.59 -8.05
N ASN A 28 -8.22 2.86 -8.45
CA ASN A 28 -9.10 3.44 -9.46
C ASN A 28 -8.74 2.99 -10.90
N GLN A 29 -7.45 2.72 -11.17
CA GLN A 29 -7.00 2.41 -12.55
C GLN A 29 -7.59 1.11 -13.15
N GLU A 30 -8.01 0.16 -12.30
CA GLU A 30 -8.62 -1.09 -12.76
C GLU A 30 -10.15 -1.11 -12.58
N GLY A 31 -10.76 0.04 -12.28
CA GLY A 31 -12.21 0.18 -12.14
C GLY A 31 -12.79 -0.41 -10.86
N GLU A 32 -11.96 -0.79 -9.87
CA GLU A 32 -12.47 -1.36 -8.61
C GLU A 32 -13.36 -0.38 -7.84
N VAL A 33 -13.10 0.92 -7.98
CA VAL A 33 -13.78 1.98 -7.24
C VAL A 33 -14.14 3.21 -8.09
N SER A 34 -13.94 3.15 -9.41
CA SER A 34 -14.16 4.30 -10.31
C SER A 34 -15.57 4.88 -10.22
N ASP A 35 -16.56 4.03 -10.01
CA ASP A 35 -17.96 4.44 -9.85
C ASP A 35 -18.23 5.21 -8.54
N ILE A 36 -17.31 5.12 -7.58
CA ILE A 36 -17.41 5.76 -6.26
C ILE A 36 -16.59 7.05 -6.22
N VAL A 37 -15.36 7.02 -6.74
CA VAL A 37 -14.42 8.15 -6.64
C VAL A 37 -14.33 9.01 -7.91
N GLY A 38 -15.00 8.60 -8.98
CA GLY A 38 -14.95 9.24 -10.30
C GLY A 38 -13.55 9.19 -10.89
N GLU A 39 -13.09 10.33 -11.42
CA GLU A 39 -11.77 10.45 -12.06
C GLU A 39 -10.60 10.60 -11.08
N LYS A 40 -10.86 10.65 -9.76
CA LYS A 40 -9.82 10.90 -8.76
C LYS A 40 -9.02 9.64 -8.47
N GLU A 41 -7.69 9.75 -8.37
CA GLU A 41 -6.86 8.61 -7.97
C GLU A 41 -7.18 8.18 -6.53
N MET A 42 -7.20 6.87 -6.28
CA MET A 42 -7.29 6.31 -4.93
C MET A 42 -6.17 5.31 -4.76
N TRP A 43 -5.29 5.57 -3.81
CA TRP A 43 -4.09 4.77 -3.59
C TRP A 43 -4.20 3.96 -2.29
N ILE A 44 -3.61 2.78 -2.35
CA ILE A 44 -3.42 1.90 -1.19
C ILE A 44 -1.95 1.55 -1.10
N SER A 45 -1.35 1.67 0.08
CA SER A 45 0.02 1.23 0.36
C SER A 45 0.06 -0.02 1.23
N TYR A 46 1.05 -0.88 0.97
CA TYR A 46 1.23 -2.14 1.68
C TYR A 46 2.52 -2.13 2.49
N PHE A 47 2.43 -2.51 3.77
CA PHE A 47 3.56 -2.54 4.69
C PHE A 47 3.65 -3.91 5.39
N ARG A 48 4.85 -4.47 5.50
CA ARG A 48 5.09 -5.72 6.23
C ARG A 48 5.44 -5.44 7.68
N CYS A 49 4.69 -6.03 8.60
CA CYS A 49 5.02 -6.02 10.02
C CYS A 49 6.30 -6.83 10.28
N PRO A 50 7.30 -6.28 10.98
CA PRO A 50 8.54 -7.00 11.29
C PRO A 50 8.34 -8.12 12.33
N ASN A 51 7.28 -8.05 13.14
CA ASN A 51 7.05 -8.98 14.23
C ASN A 51 6.31 -10.25 13.78
N CYS A 52 5.17 -10.12 13.08
CA CYS A 52 4.34 -11.26 12.67
C CYS A 52 4.30 -11.49 11.15
N GLY A 53 4.94 -10.63 10.35
CA GLY A 53 4.93 -10.75 8.89
C GLY A 53 3.62 -10.36 8.21
N SER A 54 2.56 -10.04 8.96
CA SER A 54 1.28 -9.57 8.41
C SER A 54 1.46 -8.32 7.53
N ILE A 55 0.57 -8.18 6.55
CA ILE A 55 0.52 -7.03 5.66
C ILE A 55 -0.48 -6.02 6.20
N GLU A 56 0.00 -4.86 6.60
CA GLU A 56 -0.82 -3.69 6.89
C GLU A 56 -1.12 -2.93 5.62
N VAL A 57 -2.33 -2.38 5.57
CA VAL A 57 -2.87 -1.68 4.42
C VAL A 57 -3.21 -0.25 4.85
N GLU A 58 -2.64 0.72 4.17
CA GLU A 58 -2.91 2.15 4.39
C GLU A 58 -3.70 2.70 3.22
N PHE A 59 -4.85 3.31 3.50
CA PHE A 59 -5.68 4.00 2.52
C PHE A 59 -5.30 5.47 2.49
N HIS A 60 -4.96 5.98 1.31
CA HIS A 60 -4.68 7.40 1.10
C HIS A 60 -5.96 8.17 0.83
N PRO A 61 -6.03 9.46 1.19
CA PRO A 61 -7.15 10.31 0.80
C PRO A 61 -7.35 10.32 -0.72
N VAL A 62 -8.61 10.41 -1.15
CA VAL A 62 -8.96 10.42 -2.56
C VAL A 62 -8.37 11.66 -3.25
N GLY A 63 -7.63 11.44 -4.33
CA GLY A 63 -6.88 12.47 -5.07
C GLY A 63 -5.45 12.70 -4.56
N GLU A 64 -5.02 12.00 -3.51
CA GLU A 64 -3.67 12.09 -2.97
C GLU A 64 -2.84 10.86 -3.31
N LYS A 65 -1.57 11.09 -3.66
CA LYS A 65 -0.59 10.04 -3.88
C LYS A 65 0.09 9.63 -2.57
N PRO A 66 0.60 8.40 -2.46
CA PRO A 66 1.35 7.99 -1.29
C PRO A 66 2.55 8.90 -1.06
N ASP A 67 2.68 9.38 0.18
CA ASP A 67 3.85 10.14 0.64
C ASP A 67 5.05 9.21 0.84
N VAL A 68 5.57 8.69 -0.27
CA VAL A 68 6.74 7.81 -0.34
C VAL A 68 7.75 8.48 -1.27
N PRO A 69 9.02 8.65 -0.83
CA PRO A 69 10.05 9.23 -1.67
C PRO A 69 10.18 8.51 -3.01
N ARG A 70 10.39 9.27 -4.09
CA ARG A 70 10.34 8.77 -5.47
C ARG A 70 11.33 7.63 -5.72
N GLU A 71 12.48 7.62 -5.08
CA GLU A 71 13.48 6.56 -5.17
C GLU A 71 13.04 5.23 -4.55
N HIS A 72 12.04 5.25 -3.67
CA HIS A 72 11.50 4.07 -3.00
C HIS A 72 10.12 3.68 -3.51
N PHE A 73 9.44 4.58 -4.23
CA PHE A 73 8.11 4.33 -4.74
C PHE A 73 8.12 3.15 -5.72
N LYS A 74 7.27 2.17 -5.41
CA LYS A 74 7.05 0.98 -6.22
C LYS A 74 5.56 0.80 -6.41
N GLU A 75 5.11 0.88 -7.66
CA GLU A 75 3.73 0.56 -8.01
C GLU A 75 3.57 -0.96 -8.15
N VAL A 76 2.58 -1.52 -7.46
CA VAL A 76 2.18 -2.92 -7.58
C VAL A 76 0.91 -3.02 -8.40
N LYS A 77 0.97 -3.75 -9.52
CA LYS A 77 -0.21 -4.09 -10.32
C LYS A 77 -0.90 -5.31 -9.73
N ALA A 78 -2.21 -5.45 -9.91
CA ALA A 78 -2.82 -6.74 -9.68
C ALA A 78 -2.17 -7.72 -10.67
N SER A 79 -1.40 -8.67 -10.16
CA SER A 79 -1.05 -9.83 -10.97
C SER A 79 -2.36 -10.52 -11.32
N GLU A 80 -2.69 -10.64 -12.61
CA GLU A 80 -3.65 -11.64 -13.08
C GLU A 80 -3.29 -12.96 -12.39
N GLY A 81 -4.21 -13.47 -11.57
CA GLY A 81 -3.93 -14.58 -10.67
C GLY A 81 -3.26 -15.72 -11.41
N LYS A 82 -2.01 -16.03 -11.08
CA LYS A 82 -1.52 -17.40 -11.27
C LYS A 82 -2.16 -18.26 -10.18
N GLY A 83 -3.43 -18.55 -10.39
CA GLY A 83 -4.01 -19.79 -9.91
C GLY A 83 -3.17 -20.91 -10.51
N LYS A 84 -2.50 -21.66 -9.64
CA LYS A 84 -2.03 -23.01 -9.90
C LYS A 84 -2.69 -23.90 -8.88
#